data_AF-A0A6P6W9A7-F1
#
_entry.id   AF-A0A6P6W9A7-F1
#
_cell.length_a   1.000
_cell.length_b   1.000
_cell.length_c   1.000
_cell.angle_alpha   90.00
_cell.angle_beta   90.00
_cell.angle_gamma   90.00
#
_symmetry.space_group_name_H-M   'P 1'
#
loop_
_entity.id
_entity.type
_entity.pdbx_description
1 polymer ?
#
loop_
_entity_poly.entity_id
_entity_poly.type
_entity_poly.pdbx_seq_one_letter_code
_entity_poly.pdbx_strand_id
1 'polypeptide(L)'
;MKLSKCQFACHRFLICLGDLARYGELCKKQDASKWSVAFTYYLEASRIWPASGNPHNQLALLATYVGDAFLALYHCTRSLAVKEPFPDAWNNLMLLFEEAAPQSLTGSSNKSNLETNNIFSTAKTELWPLFVRLISFFLGRSR
;
A
#
# COMPACT_ATOMS: atom_id res chain seq x y z
N MET A 1 -25.32 -4.92 -16.77
CA MET A 1 -25.72 -4.74 -15.35
C MET A 1 -25.62 -6.00 -14.48
N LYS A 2 -25.84 -7.23 -14.99
CA LYS A 2 -25.66 -8.47 -14.18
C LYS A 2 -24.19 -8.90 -14.03
N LEU A 3 -23.39 -8.76 -15.08
CA LEU A 3 -21.96 -9.15 -15.09
C LEU A 3 -21.12 -8.40 -14.04
N SER A 4 -21.34 -7.09 -13.88
CA SER A 4 -20.60 -6.28 -12.90
C SER A 4 -20.88 -6.68 -11.45
N LYS A 5 -22.10 -7.13 -11.14
CA LYS A 5 -22.44 -7.63 -9.79
C LYS A 5 -21.74 -8.95 -9.49
N CYS A 6 -21.69 -9.86 -10.46
CA CYS A 6 -20.96 -11.13 -10.33
C CYS A 6 -19.45 -10.87 -10.18
N GLN A 7 -18.87 -9.98 -10.98
CA GLN A 7 -17.47 -9.57 -10.86
C GLN A 7 -17.16 -8.99 -9.48
N PHE A 8 -18.01 -8.08 -8.98
CA PHE A 8 -17.84 -7.52 -7.66
C PHE A 8 -17.92 -8.58 -6.54
N ALA A 9 -18.85 -9.54 -6.65
CA ALA A 9 -18.92 -10.66 -5.71
C ALA A 9 -17.67 -11.55 -5.78
N CYS A 10 -17.21 -11.93 -6.97
CA CYS A 10 -15.97 -12.70 -7.15
C CYS A 10 -14.76 -11.96 -6.56
N HIS A 11 -14.63 -10.66 -6.81
CA HIS A 11 -13.59 -9.81 -6.22
C HIS A 11 -13.60 -9.85 -4.69
N ARG A 12 -14.78 -9.72 -4.06
CA ARG A 12 -14.93 -9.82 -2.60
C ARG A 12 -14.51 -11.19 -2.08
N PHE A 13 -14.92 -12.27 -2.74
CA PHE A 13 -14.51 -13.62 -2.36
C PHE A 13 -13.00 -13.82 -2.46
N LEU A 14 -12.36 -13.31 -3.52
CA LEU A 14 -10.91 -13.39 -3.67
C LEU A 14 -10.19 -12.61 -2.56
N ILE A 15 -10.66 -11.43 -2.16
CA ILE A 15 -10.10 -10.70 -1.00
C ILE A 15 -10.18 -11.59 0.26
N CYS A 16 -11.35 -12.18 0.54
CA CYS A 16 -11.52 -13.04 1.71
C CYS A 16 -10.61 -14.29 1.65
N LEU A 17 -10.46 -14.91 0.49
CA LEU A 17 -9.54 -16.05 0.30
C LEU A 17 -8.08 -15.64 0.51
N GLY A 18 -7.70 -14.45 0.05
CA GLY A 18 -6.40 -13.85 0.31
C GLY A 18 -6.16 -13.62 1.81
N ASP A 19 -7.15 -13.08 2.52
CA ASP A 19 -7.09 -12.87 3.96
C ASP A 19 -6.97 -14.20 4.72
N LEU A 20 -7.76 -15.22 4.35
CA LEU A 20 -7.66 -16.55 4.95
C LEU A 20 -6.27 -17.18 4.73
N ALA A 21 -5.71 -17.06 3.54
CA ALA A 21 -4.36 -17.55 3.25
C ALA A 21 -3.32 -16.78 4.08
N ARG A 22 -3.43 -15.45 4.17
CA ARG A 22 -2.54 -14.59 4.96
C ARG A 22 -2.59 -14.91 6.44
N TYR A 23 -3.79 -15.04 7.02
CA TYR A 23 -3.96 -15.43 8.42
C TYR A 23 -3.43 -16.84 8.68
N GLY A 24 -3.65 -17.77 7.74
CA GLY A 24 -3.10 -19.12 7.82
C GLY A 24 -1.57 -19.13 7.92
N GLU A 25 -0.87 -18.28 7.18
CA GLU A 25 0.59 -18.13 7.29
C GLU A 25 1.01 -17.52 8.63
N LEU A 26 0.32 -16.46 9.09
CA LEU A 26 0.60 -15.83 10.39
C LEU A 26 0.48 -16.80 11.58
N CYS A 27 -0.42 -17.79 11.50
CA CYS A 27 -0.58 -18.80 12.54
C CYS A 27 0.51 -19.88 12.57
N LYS A 28 1.25 -20.09 11.47
CA LYS A 28 2.15 -21.26 11.32
C LYS A 28 3.45 -21.18 12.12
N LYS A 29 3.82 -20.02 12.70
CA LYS A 29 5.09 -19.80 13.45
C LYS A 29 6.33 -20.40 12.76
N GLN A 30 6.41 -20.31 11.43
CA GLN A 30 7.56 -20.79 10.64
C GLN A 30 8.53 -19.64 10.36
N ASP A 31 9.82 -19.95 10.26
CA ASP A 31 10.88 -18.98 9.97
C ASP A 31 10.69 -18.30 8.60
N ALA A 32 10.01 -18.95 7.65
CA ALA A 32 9.69 -18.40 6.34
C ALA A 32 8.21 -18.58 6.01
N SER A 33 7.45 -17.49 6.08
CA SER A 33 6.04 -17.45 5.68
C SER A 33 5.89 -17.40 4.15
N LYS A 34 4.94 -18.16 3.60
CA LYS A 34 4.70 -18.26 2.15
C LYS A 34 3.50 -17.41 1.74
N TRP A 35 3.77 -16.14 1.43
CA TRP A 35 2.75 -15.17 1.04
C TRP A 35 2.18 -15.34 -0.39
N SER A 36 2.74 -16.23 -1.21
CA SER A 36 2.42 -16.37 -2.64
C SER A 36 0.94 -16.68 -2.91
N VAL A 37 0.30 -17.46 -2.05
CA VAL A 37 -1.12 -17.79 -2.17
C VAL A 37 -1.99 -16.56 -1.91
N ALA A 38 -1.74 -15.83 -0.82
CA ALA A 38 -2.45 -14.58 -0.52
C ALA A 38 -2.24 -13.53 -1.62
N PHE A 39 -0.99 -13.38 -2.08
CA PHE A 39 -0.63 -12.50 -3.19
C PHE A 39 -1.44 -12.81 -4.45
N THR A 40 -1.54 -14.08 -4.83
CA THR A 40 -2.28 -14.50 -6.03
C THR A 40 -3.75 -14.10 -5.92
N TYR A 41 -4.38 -14.35 -4.77
CA TYR A 41 -5.78 -13.97 -4.57
C TYR A 41 -6.01 -12.46 -4.63
N TYR A 42 -5.17 -11.65 -3.98
CA TYR A 42 -5.28 -10.19 -4.06
C TYR A 42 -4.99 -9.66 -5.47
N LEU A 43 -4.02 -10.24 -6.18
CA LEU A 43 -3.73 -9.86 -7.57
C LEU A 43 -4.91 -10.16 -8.48
N GLU A 44 -5.52 -11.34 -8.37
CA GLU A 44 -6.73 -11.66 -9.15
C GLU A 44 -7.92 -10.78 -8.76
N ALA A 45 -8.08 -10.45 -7.47
CA ALA A 45 -9.12 -9.51 -7.03
C ALA A 45 -8.94 -8.13 -7.70
N SER A 46 -7.70 -7.65 -7.86
CA SER A 46 -7.40 -6.41 -8.56
C SER A 46 -7.73 -6.45 -10.06
N ARG A 47 -7.57 -7.62 -10.70
CA ARG A 47 -7.87 -7.82 -12.12
C ARG A 47 -9.38 -7.85 -12.38
N ILE A 48 -10.13 -8.49 -11.49
CA ILE A 48 -11.60 -8.61 -11.62
C ILE A 48 -12.30 -7.27 -11.37
N TRP A 49 -11.84 -6.48 -10.39
CA TRP A 49 -12.45 -5.20 -10.04
C TRP A 49 -11.38 -4.11 -9.84
N PRO A 50 -10.82 -3.56 -10.93
CA PRO A 50 -9.72 -2.60 -10.89
C PRO A 50 -10.11 -1.24 -10.31
N ALA A 51 -11.41 -0.97 -10.14
CA ALA A 51 -11.89 0.24 -9.51
C ALA A 51 -11.57 0.30 -8.00
N SER A 52 -11.43 -0.84 -7.32
CA SER A 52 -11.23 -0.89 -5.86
C SER A 52 -9.76 -0.78 -5.47
N GLY A 53 -9.48 0.06 -4.48
CA GLY A 53 -8.16 0.19 -3.87
C GLY A 53 -7.82 -0.91 -2.89
N ASN A 54 -8.81 -1.68 -2.42
CA ASN A 54 -8.64 -2.68 -1.37
C ASN A 54 -7.58 -3.75 -1.72
N PRO A 55 -7.60 -4.39 -2.90
CA PRO A 55 -6.57 -5.38 -3.24
C PRO A 55 -5.16 -4.80 -3.24
N HIS A 56 -4.99 -3.56 -3.69
CA HIS A 56 -3.70 -2.88 -3.64
C HIS A 56 -3.26 -2.61 -2.20
N ASN A 57 -4.17 -2.23 -1.30
CA ASN A 57 -3.86 -2.10 0.12
C ASN A 57 -3.38 -3.43 0.75
N GLN A 58 -4.04 -4.54 0.42
CA GLN A 58 -3.62 -5.86 0.91
C GLN A 58 -2.27 -6.30 0.32
N LEU A 59 -2.00 -5.97 -0.95
CA LEU A 59 -0.69 -6.22 -1.57
C LEU A 59 0.42 -5.37 -0.93
N ALA A 60 0.12 -4.13 -0.53
CA ALA A 60 1.07 -3.31 0.22
C ALA A 60 1.41 -3.96 1.58
N LEU A 61 0.41 -4.47 2.30
CA LEU A 61 0.61 -5.19 3.55
C LEU A 61 1.48 -6.45 3.37
N LEU A 62 1.30 -7.21 2.29
CA LEU A 62 2.19 -8.35 2.02
C LEU A 62 3.62 -7.92 1.72
N ALA A 63 3.80 -6.78 1.03
CA ALA A 63 5.12 -6.23 0.75
C ALA A 63 5.85 -5.81 2.04
N THR A 64 5.13 -5.28 3.05
CA THR A 64 5.76 -4.98 4.36
C THR A 64 6.20 -6.24 5.10
N TYR A 65 5.45 -7.35 5.02
CA TYR A 65 5.85 -8.63 5.63
C TYR A 65 7.15 -9.22 5.06
N VAL A 66 7.52 -8.85 3.83
CA VAL A 66 8.77 -9.30 3.20
C VAL A 66 9.86 -8.23 3.18
N GLY A 67 9.61 -7.07 3.82
CA GLY A 67 10.57 -5.96 3.90
C GLY A 67 10.78 -5.18 2.59
N ASP A 68 9.87 -5.28 1.62
CA ASP A 68 9.96 -4.52 0.37
C ASP A 68 9.20 -3.19 0.48
N ALA A 69 9.88 -2.18 1.02
CA ALA A 69 9.31 -0.85 1.25
C ALA A 69 8.90 -0.14 -0.05
N PHE A 70 9.63 -0.36 -1.16
CA PHE A 70 9.30 0.26 -2.44
C PHE A 70 8.03 -0.34 -3.04
N LEU A 71 7.89 -1.67 -2.98
CA LEU A 71 6.68 -2.35 -3.42
C LEU A 71 5.47 -1.98 -2.54
N ALA A 72 5.68 -1.83 -1.23
CA ALA A 72 4.65 -1.36 -0.31
C ALA A 72 4.18 0.07 -0.66
N LEU A 73 5.12 0.99 -0.94
CA LEU A 73 4.84 2.36 -1.36
C LEU A 73 4.06 2.40 -2.67
N TYR A 74 4.48 1.61 -3.66
CA TYR A 74 3.79 1.49 -4.94
C TYR A 74 2.34 1.05 -4.74
N HIS A 75 2.11 -0.01 -3.96
CA HIS A 75 0.77 -0.54 -3.74
C HIS A 75 -0.11 0.39 -2.87
N CYS A 76 0.44 1.08 -1.87
CA CYS A 76 -0.28 2.13 -1.13
C CYS A 76 -0.68 3.31 -2.03
N THR A 77 0.21 3.73 -2.93
CA THR A 77 -0.12 4.80 -3.88
C THR A 77 -1.21 4.35 -4.85
N ARG A 78 -1.15 3.10 -5.32
CA ARG A 78 -2.15 2.51 -6.21
C ARG A 78 -3.52 2.34 -5.53
N SER A 79 -3.58 2.08 -4.23
CA SER A 79 -4.87 2.00 -3.52
C SER A 79 -5.55 3.37 -3.35
N LEU A 80 -4.81 4.48 -3.49
CA LEU A 80 -5.34 5.85 -3.58
C LEU A 80 -5.71 6.24 -5.01
N ALA A 81 -4.94 5.81 -6.01
CA ALA A 81 -5.05 6.22 -7.40
C ALA A 81 -6.03 5.35 -8.22
N VAL A 82 -7.22 5.07 -7.67
CA VAL A 82 -8.29 4.29 -8.32
C VAL A 82 -9.66 4.95 -8.11
N LYS A 83 -10.69 4.46 -8.81
CA LYS A 83 -12.04 5.05 -8.75
C LYS A 83 -12.68 4.97 -7.36
N GLU A 84 -12.40 3.89 -6.63
CA GLU A 84 -12.88 3.63 -5.27
C GLU A 84 -11.67 3.45 -4.34
N PRO A 85 -11.06 4.55 -3.87
CA PRO A 85 -9.88 4.49 -3.02
C PRO A 85 -10.11 3.69 -1.74
N PHE A 86 -9.06 3.04 -1.24
CA PHE A 86 -9.13 2.41 0.08
C PHE A 86 -9.09 3.49 1.18
N PRO A 87 -10.05 3.52 2.13
CA PRO A 87 -10.21 4.62 3.07
C PRO A 87 -8.94 4.98 3.87
N ASP A 88 -8.21 3.98 4.34
CA ASP A 88 -7.03 4.19 5.20
C ASP A 88 -5.71 4.23 4.43
N ALA A 89 -5.74 4.23 3.09
CA ALA A 89 -4.52 4.16 2.28
C ALA A 89 -3.59 5.36 2.47
N TRP A 90 -4.15 6.54 2.76
CA TRP A 90 -3.36 7.73 3.06
C TRP A 90 -2.60 7.57 4.38
N ASN A 91 -3.25 7.03 5.41
CA ASN A 91 -2.61 6.77 6.70
C ASN A 91 -1.52 5.70 6.55
N ASN A 92 -1.78 4.63 5.79
CA ASN A 92 -0.77 3.60 5.50
C ASN A 92 0.44 4.18 4.75
N LEU A 93 0.21 5.09 3.81
CA LEU A 93 1.28 5.79 3.10
C LEU A 93 2.12 6.67 4.05
N MET A 94 1.48 7.40 4.96
CA MET A 94 2.19 8.22 5.96
C MET A 94 3.03 7.37 6.90
N LEU A 95 2.49 6.25 7.39
CA LEU A 95 3.23 5.31 8.23
C LEU A 95 4.48 4.76 7.53
N LEU A 96 4.40 4.44 6.23
CA LEU A 96 5.56 4.01 5.45
C LEU A 96 6.63 5.10 5.35
N PHE A 97 6.25 6.37 5.21
CA PHE A 97 7.20 7.48 5.19
C PHE A 97 7.84 7.74 6.55
N GLU A 98 7.07 7.60 7.63
CA GLU A 98 7.56 7.71 9.01
C GLU A 98 8.57 6.60 9.32
N GLU A 99 8.30 5.36 8.93
CA GLU A 99 9.22 4.23 9.11
C GLU A 99 10.51 4.38 8.28
N ALA A 100 10.42 4.97 7.08
CA ALA A 100 11.57 5.25 6.23
C ALA A 100 12.41 6.46 6.69
N ALA A 101 11.92 7.26 7.65
CA ALA A 101 12.66 8.41 8.15
C ALA A 101 13.85 7.95 9.01
N PRO A 102 15.05 8.54 8.85
CA PRO A 102 16.23 8.15 9.61
C PRO A 102 16.01 8.30 11.13
N GLN A 103 16.33 7.24 11.90
CA GLN A 103 16.14 7.14 13.36
C GLN A 103 16.91 8.17 14.20
N SER A 104 17.71 9.07 13.62
CA SER A 104 18.31 10.18 14.37
C SER A 104 17.29 11.23 14.84
N LEU A 105 16.01 11.08 14.49
CA LEU A 105 14.93 12.03 14.76
C LEU A 105 13.98 11.62 15.89
N THR A 106 14.11 10.41 16.47
CA THR A 106 13.18 9.89 17.49
C THR A 106 13.83 9.62 18.86
N GLY A 107 15.04 10.14 19.08
CA GLY A 107 15.74 10.08 20.36
C GLY A 107 15.76 11.41 21.11
N SER A 108 14.93 11.49 22.15
CA SER A 108 15.00 12.44 23.28
C SER A 108 14.34 13.82 23.14
N SER A 109 13.58 14.13 24.18
CA SER A 109 12.94 15.41 24.46
C SER A 109 13.92 16.58 24.38
N ASN A 110 13.48 17.64 23.71
CA ASN A 110 14.00 19.02 23.69
C ASN A 110 15.12 19.36 22.67
N LYS A 111 14.76 20.33 21.79
CA LYS A 111 15.57 21.14 20.83
C LYS A 111 15.76 20.59 19.40
N SER A 112 14.86 20.98 18.49
CA SER A 112 15.16 21.75 17.24
C SER A 112 14.01 21.67 16.21
N ASN A 113 12.98 22.51 16.39
CA ASN A 113 11.89 22.68 15.41
C ASN A 113 12.33 23.32 14.07
N LEU A 114 13.61 23.67 13.89
CA LEU A 114 14.10 24.37 12.70
C LEU A 114 14.74 23.42 11.66
N GLU A 115 15.37 22.34 12.11
CA GLU A 115 16.08 21.38 11.23
C GLU A 115 15.15 20.27 10.72
N THR A 116 14.18 19.86 11.55
CA THR A 116 13.12 18.91 11.19
C THR A 116 12.23 19.41 10.05
N ASN A 117 11.86 20.69 10.09
CA ASN A 117 11.14 21.34 9.00
C ASN A 117 11.96 21.37 7.72
N ASN A 118 13.27 21.56 7.81
CA ASN A 118 14.15 21.57 6.64
C ASN A 118 14.28 20.18 6.02
N ILE A 119 14.54 19.11 6.79
CA ILE A 119 14.69 17.74 6.25
C ILE A 119 13.37 17.21 5.69
N PHE A 120 12.24 17.40 6.40
CA PHE A 120 10.93 17.06 5.88
C PHE A 120 10.58 17.89 4.64
N SER A 121 10.91 19.19 4.62
CA SER A 121 10.72 20.00 3.40
C SER A 121 11.64 19.55 2.27
N THR A 122 12.85 19.05 2.57
CA THR A 122 13.82 18.57 1.59
C THR A 122 13.37 17.25 0.99
N ALA A 123 12.99 16.28 1.82
CA ALA A 123 12.39 15.01 1.38
C ALA A 123 11.08 15.26 0.64
N LYS A 124 10.26 16.23 1.08
CA LYS A 124 9.10 16.70 0.33
C LYS A 124 9.54 17.29 -1.00
N THR A 125 10.51 18.18 -1.11
CA THR A 125 10.93 18.75 -2.40
C THR A 125 11.55 17.75 -3.36
N GLU A 126 12.19 16.68 -2.87
CA GLU A 126 12.85 15.66 -3.69
C GLU A 126 11.88 14.52 -4.08
N LEU A 127 11.06 14.04 -3.13
CA LEU A 127 10.12 12.94 -3.36
C LEU A 127 8.77 13.42 -3.86
N TRP A 128 8.32 14.65 -3.57
CA TRP A 128 7.05 15.19 -4.07
C TRP A 128 7.01 15.27 -5.60
N PRO A 129 8.06 15.72 -6.31
CA PRO A 129 8.06 15.66 -7.77
C PRO A 129 8.01 14.24 -8.30
N LEU A 130 8.68 13.27 -7.66
CA LEU A 130 8.62 11.86 -8.05
C LEU A 130 7.25 11.23 -7.76
N PHE A 131 6.66 11.57 -6.63
CA PHE A 131 5.32 11.16 -6.21
C PHE A 131 4.24 11.79 -7.10
N VAL A 132 4.34 13.08 -7.41
CA VAL A 132 3.49 13.77 -8.38
C VAL A 132 3.71 13.18 -9.76
N ARG A 133 4.94 12.88 -10.18
CA ARG A 133 5.21 12.25 -11.50
C ARG A 133 4.65 10.83 -11.56
N LEU A 134 4.72 10.07 -10.47
CA LEU A 134 4.12 8.74 -10.31
C LEU A 134 2.58 8.86 -10.41
N ILE A 135 1.97 9.72 -9.63
CA ILE A 135 0.51 9.94 -9.61
C ILE A 135 0.01 10.53 -10.93
N SER A 136 0.68 11.52 -11.51
CA SER A 136 0.35 12.12 -12.80
C SER A 136 0.49 11.13 -13.96
N PHE A 137 1.48 10.24 -13.91
CA PHE A 137 1.59 9.14 -14.87
C PHE A 137 0.38 8.19 -14.78
N PHE A 138 -0.09 7.87 -13.57
CA PHE A 138 -1.25 7.00 -13.38
C PHE A 138 -2.60 7.69 -13.66
N LEU A 139 -2.78 8.95 -13.26
CA LEU A 139 -4.02 9.72 -13.48
C LEU A 139 -4.17 10.23 -14.92
N GLY A 140 -3.06 10.53 -15.61
CA GLY A 140 -3.05 11.01 -17.00
C GLY A 140 -3.40 9.93 -18.04
N ARG A 141 -3.37 8.64 -17.65
CA ARG A 141 -3.65 7.51 -18.53
C ARG A 141 -5.05 6.91 -18.35
N SER A 142 -5.86 7.47 -17.44
CA SER A 142 -7.19 6.95 -17.07
C SER A 142 -8.35 7.72 -17.73
N ARG A 143 -8.11 8.34 -18.89
CA ARG A 143 -9.15 8.96 -19.74
C ARG A 143 -9.27 8.23 -21.06
#